data_AF-A0A925RPM8-F1
#
_entry.id   AF-A0A925RPM8-F1
#
_cell.length_a   1.000
_cell.length_b   1.000
_cell.length_c   1.000
_cell.angle_alpha   90.00
_cell.angle_beta   90.00
_cell.angle_gamma   90.00
#
_symmetry.space_group_name_H-M   'P 1'
#
loop_
_entity.id
_entity.type
_entity.pdbx_description
1 polymer ?
#
loop_
_entity_poly.entity_id
_entity_poly.type
_entity_poly.pdbx_seq_one_letter_code
_entity_poly.pdbx_strand_id
1 'polypeptide(L)' 'MADVGARADVRVRVLHRYPYLIAYIIRDPQIVILAVAHQHRQPGYWLSRLPQEPGTPV' A
#
# COMPACT_ATOMS: atom_id res chain seq x y z
N MET A 1 18.07 -3.35 16.69
CA MET A 1 17.61 -1.98 16.99
C MET A 1 17.26 -1.34 15.65
N ALA A 2 15.97 -1.33 15.30
CA ALA A 2 15.54 -0.78 14.02
C ALA A 2 15.78 0.74 14.03
N ASP A 3 16.48 1.22 13.02
CA ASP A 3 16.67 2.64 12.77
C ASP A 3 15.30 3.29 12.49
N VAL A 4 14.74 3.97 13.49
CA VAL A 4 13.49 4.75 13.42
C VAL A 4 13.85 6.18 12.98
N GLY A 5 14.57 6.31 11.86
CA GLY A 5 15.08 7.61 11.41
C GLY A 5 15.36 7.72 9.91
N ALA A 6 15.79 6.64 9.24
CA ALA A 6 16.03 6.68 7.80
C ALA A 6 14.72 6.64 7.02
N ARG A 7 14.57 7.58 6.08
CA ARG A 7 13.60 7.45 4.99
C ARG A 7 13.97 6.20 4.19
N ALA A 8 13.09 5.20 4.19
CA ALA A 8 13.27 4.02 3.36
C ALA A 8 13.24 4.42 1.87
N ASP A 9 14.12 3.86 1.05
CA ASP A 9 14.09 3.99 -0.41
C ASP A 9 12.89 3.22 -0.98
N VAL A 10 11.70 3.84 -0.89
CA VAL A 10 10.45 3.27 -1.41
C VAL A 10 10.41 3.45 -2.92
N ARG A 11 10.37 2.32 -3.62
CA ARG A 11 10.25 2.25 -5.08
C ARG A 11 8.81 1.95 -5.47
N VAL A 12 8.39 2.45 -6.62
CA VAL A 12 7.05 2.21 -7.18
C VAL A 12 7.17 1.61 -8.58
N ARG A 13 6.43 0.54 -8.84
CA ARG A 13 6.29 -0.06 -10.17
C ARG A 13 4.83 -0.09 -10.60
N VAL A 14 4.54 0.49 -11.76
CA VAL A 14 3.23 0.38 -12.42
C VAL A 14 3.19 -0.91 -13.25
N LEU A 15 2.09 -1.65 -13.11
CA LEU A 15 1.80 -2.84 -13.92
C LEU A 15 1.21 -2.41 -15.26
N HIS A 16 1.73 -2.94 -16.37
CA HIS A 16 1.31 -2.48 -17.70
C HIS A 16 -0.03 -3.08 -18.15
N ARG A 17 -0.36 -4.30 -17.69
CA ARG A 17 -1.58 -5.03 -18.11
C ARG A 17 -2.79 -4.68 -17.26
N TYR A 18 -2.57 -4.32 -16.00
CA TYR A 18 -3.62 -4.04 -15.03
C TYR A 18 -3.34 -2.69 -14.38
N PRO A 19 -4.35 -1.85 -14.11
CA PRO A 19 -4.17 -0.47 -13.62
C PRO A 19 -3.81 -0.47 -12.13
N TYR A 20 -2.70 -1.13 -11.78
CA TYR A 20 -2.20 -1.26 -10.42
C TYR A 20 -0.76 -0.78 -10.34
N LEU A 21 -0.40 -0.24 -9.17
CA LEU A 21 0.98 0.04 -8.80
C LEU A 21 1.35 -0.75 -7.54
N ILE A 22 2.63 -1.08 -7.44
CA ILE A 22 3.24 -1.80 -6.32
C ILE A 22 4.30 -0.88 -5.71
N ALA A 23 4.17 -0.58 -4.42
CA ALA A 23 5.20 0.09 -3.63
C ALA A 23 6.03 -0.94 -2.87
N TYR A 24 7.36 -0.88 -2.95
CA TYR A 24 8.24 -1.87 -2.35
C TYR A 24 9.59 -1.29 -1.93
N ILE A 25 10.31 -2.01 -1.07
CA ILE A 25 11.71 -1.74 -0.72
C ILE A 25 12.55 -2.99 -0.98
N ILE A 26 13.85 -2.78 -1.23
CA ILE A 26 14.83 -3.86 -1.32
C ILE A 26 15.47 -4.02 0.05
N ARG A 27 15.41 -5.22 0.62
CA ARG A 27 16.12 -5.63 1.83
C ARG A 27 16.83 -6.94 1.52
N ASP A 28 18.07 -6.89 1.05
CA ASP A 28 18.85 -8.09 0.69
C ASP A 28 18.71 -9.19 1.79
N PRO A 29 18.22 -10.41 1.44
CA PRO A 29 18.00 -11.00 0.11
C PRO A 29 16.57 -10.91 -0.46
N GLN A 30 15.70 -10.12 0.16
CA GLN A 30 14.28 -10.06 -0.12
C GLN A 30 13.80 -8.70 -0.65
N ILE A 31 12.66 -8.74 -1.34
CA ILE A 31 11.87 -7.57 -1.67
C ILE A 31 10.66 -7.54 -0.75
N VAL A 32 10.42 -6.41 -0.08
CA VAL A 32 9.26 -6.24 0.80
C VAL A 32 8.23 -5.38 0.09
N ILE A 33 7.06 -5.96 -0.19
CA ILE A 33 5.92 -5.23 -0.75
C ILE A 33 5.23 -4.48 0.40
N LEU A 34 5.14 -3.16 0.26
CA LEU A 34 4.51 -2.29 1.26
C LEU A 34 3.03 -2.08 0.97
N ALA A 35 2.67 -1.90 -0.31
CA ALA A 35 1.31 -1.64 -0.73
C ALA A 35 1.06 -2.03 -2.18
N VAL A 36 -0.20 -2.33 -2.49
CA VAL A 36 -0.73 -2.51 -3.85
C VAL A 36 -1.93 -1.57 -4.00
N ALA A 37 -1.92 -0.71 -5.02
CA ALA A 37 -2.98 0.29 -5.22
C ALA A 37 -3.51 0.28 -6.65
N HIS A 38 -4.83 0.41 -6.80
CA HIS A 38 -5.50 0.50 -8.10
C HIS A 38 -5.51 1.96 -8.57
N GLN A 39 -4.92 2.26 -9.72
CA GLN A 39 -4.66 3.62 -10.23
C GLN A 39 -5.95 4.42 -10.49
N HIS A 40 -7.05 3.76 -10.86
CA HIS A 40 -8.32 4.43 -11.14
C HIS A 40 -9.23 4.59 -9.90
N ARG A 41 -8.77 4.22 -8.70
CA ARG A 41 -9.58 4.31 -7.48
C ARG A 41 -9.03 5.43 -6.60
N GLN A 42 -9.93 6.25 -6.08
CA GLN A 42 -9.55 7.29 -5.12
C GLN A 42 -9.05 6.66 -3.81
N PRO A 43 -8.11 7.32 -3.10
CA PRO A 43 -7.77 6.93 -1.73
C PRO A 43 -9.03 6.77 -0.87
N GLY A 44 -9.07 5.73 -0.03
CA GLY A 44 -10.21 5.48 0.86
C GLY A 44 -11.43 4.77 0.22
N TYR A 45 -11.43 4.49 -1.10
CA TYR A 45 -12.56 3.80 -1.75
C TYR A 45 -12.93 2.44 -1.14
N TRP A 46 -11.99 1.81 -0.45
CA TRP A 46 -12.14 0.49 0.18
C TRP A 46 -12.73 0.56 1.58
N LEU A 47 -12.86 1.75 2.18
CA LEU A 47 -13.45 1.92 3.50
C LEU A 47 -14.90 1.42 3.55
N SER A 48 -15.64 1.56 2.45
CA SER A 48 -16.99 1.00 2.30
C SER A 48 -17.03 -0.54 2.33
N ARG A 49 -15.89 -1.22 2.20
CA ARG A 49 -15.79 -2.69 2.31
C ARG A 49 -15.44 -3.15 3.72
N LEU A 50 -15.06 -2.24 4.62
CA LEU A 50 -14.82 -2.62 6.00
C LEU A 50 -16.16 -3.00 6.63
N PRO A 51 -16.21 -4.08 7.43
CA PRO A 51 -17.36 -4.36 8.27
C PRO A 51 -17.70 -3.11 9.08
N GLN A 52 -18.99 -2.76 9.13
CA GLN A 52 -19.43 -1.76 10.07
C GLN A 52 -19.29 -2.37 11.47
N GLU A 53 -18.42 -1.80 12.29
CA GLU A 53 -18.42 -2.09 13.73
C GLU A 53 -19.81 -1.71 14.26
N PRO A 54 -20.55 -2.63 14.89
CA PRO A 54 -21.87 -2.34 15.42
C PRO A 54 -21.83 -1.08 16.30
N GLY A 55 -22.54 -0.02 15.91
CA GLY A 55 -22.70 1.18 16.72
C GLY A 55 -21.81 2.39 16.38
N THR A 56 -21.03 2.37 15.29
CA THR A 56 -20.31 3.59 14.82
C THR A 56 -21.20 4.39 13.85
N PRO A 57 -21.58 5.65 14.15
CA PRO A 57 -22.28 6.49 13.18
C PRO A 57 -21.30 7.04 12.12
N VAL A 58 -21.79 7.10 10.87
CA VAL A 58 -21.08 7.66 9.70
C VAL A 58 -21.04 9.18 9.69
#